data_AF-A0A7Y6K541-F1
#
_entry.id   AF-A0A7Y6K541-F1
#
_cell.length_a   1.000
_cell.length_b   1.000
_cell.length_c   1.000
_cell.angle_alpha   90.00
_cell.angle_beta   90.00
_cell.angle_gamma   90.00
#
_symmetry.space_group_name_H-M   'P 1'
#
loop_
_entity.id
_entity.type
_entity.pdbx_description
1 polymer ?
#
loop_
_entity_poly.entity_id
_entity_poly.type
_entity_poly.pdbx_seq_one_letter_code
_entity_poly.pdbx_strand_id
1 'polypeptide(L)' 'MNLWQWSSNAAWGLSVLIFAWILVDAFRVSREYDDDFLMSSTEGNE' A
#
# COMPACT_ATOMS: atom_id res chain seq x y z
N MET A 1 -14.63 -9.71 26.73
CA MET A 1 -13.87 -9.82 25.47
C MET A 1 -12.97 -11.04 25.58
N ASN A 2 -13.06 -12.01 24.68
CA ASN A 2 -12.19 -13.19 24.68
C ASN A 2 -10.99 -13.02 23.74
N LEU A 3 -10.06 -13.98 23.80
CA LEU A 3 -8.83 -13.96 23.00
C LEU A 3 -9.12 -13.86 21.49
N TRP A 4 -10.12 -14.59 21.01
CA TRP A 4 -10.57 -14.53 19.61
C TRP A 4 -11.03 -13.13 19.20
N GLN A 5 -11.87 -12.48 20.01
CA GLN A 5 -12.37 -11.12 19.75
C GLN A 5 -11.24 -10.09 19.73
N TRP A 6 -10.29 -10.18 20.66
CA TRP A 6 -9.11 -9.32 20.67
C TRP A 6 -8.27 -9.49 19.41
N SER A 7 -7.93 -10.72 19.06
CA SER A 7 -7.13 -11.03 17.88
C SER A 7 -7.83 -10.61 16.59
N SER A 8 -9.15 -10.82 16.50
CA SER A 8 -9.94 -10.42 15.33
C SER A 8 -9.99 -8.91 15.16
N ASN A 9 -10.24 -8.15 16.24
CA ASN A 9 -10.24 -6.69 16.20
C ASN A 9 -8.86 -6.14 15.83
N ALA A 10 -7.79 -6.73 16.37
CA ALA A 10 -6.42 -6.35 16.04
C ALA A 10 -6.10 -6.62 14.56
N ALA A 11 -6.52 -7.77 14.03
CA ALA A 11 -6.34 -8.11 12.62
C ALA A 11 -7.05 -7.10 11.71
N TRP A 12 -8.30 -6.74 12.01
CA TRP A 12 -9.03 -5.71 11.28
C TRP A 12 -8.33 -4.35 11.33
N GLY A 13 -7.86 -3.94 12.50
CA GLY A 13 -7.09 -2.70 12.64
C GLY A 13 -5.81 -2.72 11.80
N LEU A 14 -5.06 -3.82 11.83
CA LEU A 14 -3.85 -3.99 11.03
C LEU A 14 -4.14 -3.95 9.53
N SER A 15 -5.21 -4.58 9.07
CA SER A 15 -5.62 -4.56 7.66
C SER A 15 -5.89 -3.13 7.17
N VAL A 16 -6.58 -2.31 7.97
CA VAL A 16 -6.82 -0.90 7.63
C VAL A 16 -5.52 -0.12 7.55
N LEU A 17 -4.59 -0.34 8.48
CA LEU A 17 -3.29 0.34 8.48
C LEU A 17 -2.45 -0.04 7.26
N ILE A 18 -2.41 -1.33 6.89
CA ILE A 18 -1.71 -1.81 5.69
C ILE A 18 -2.34 -1.19 4.44
N PHE A 19 -3.67 -1.17 4.35
CA PHE A 19 -4.35 -0.57 3.22
C PHE A 19 -4.04 0.93 3.08
N ALA A 20 -4.09 1.68 4.19
CA ALA A 20 -3.71 3.09 4.19
C ALA A 20 -2.26 3.30 3.76
N TRP A 21 -1.34 2.43 4.20
CA TRP A 21 0.06 2.48 3.80
C TRP A 21 0.23 2.26 2.28
N ILE A 22 -0.46 1.28 1.69
CA ILE A 22 -0.44 1.04 0.24
C ILE A 22 -0.93 2.27 -0.54
N LEU A 23 -2.00 2.94 -0.06
CA LEU A 23 -2.51 4.14 -0.73
C LEU A 23 -1.52 5.30 -0.66
N VAL A 24 -0.87 5.50 0.48
CA VAL A 24 0.15 6.55 0.65
C VAL A 24 1.34 6.27 -0.26
N ASP A 25 1.78 5.03 -0.34
CA ASP A 25 2.87 4.60 -1.21
C ASP A 25 2.53 4.84 -2.69
N ALA A 26 1.37 4.37 -3.15
CA ALA A 26 0.91 4.59 -4.52
C ALA A 26 0.80 6.08 -4.87
N PHE A 27 0.27 6.91 -3.96
CA PHE A 27 0.20 8.35 -4.16
C PHE A 27 1.58 9.01 -4.22
N ARG A 28 2.53 8.53 -3.41
CA ARG A 28 3.91 9.04 -3.43
C ARG A 28 4.59 8.69 -4.74
N VAL A 29 4.53 7.43 -5.16
CA VAL A 29 5.14 6.93 -6.40
C VAL A 29 4.57 7.67 -7.61
N SER A 30 3.25 7.84 -7.68
CA SER A 30 2.59 8.61 -8.76
C SER A 30 3.01 10.09 -8.81
N ARG A 31 3.48 10.67 -7.71
CA ARG A 31 4.00 12.05 -7.69
C ARG A 31 5.49 12.15 -8.02
N GLU A 32 6.24 11.09 -7.78
CA GLU A 32 7.70 11.06 -7.94
C GLU A 32 8.11 10.64 -9.35
N TYR A 33 7.32 9.78 -9.99
CA TYR A 33 7.59 9.25 -11.32
C TYR A 33 6.49 9.65 -12.32
N ASP A 34 6.88 9.91 -13.57
CA ASP A 34 5.94 10.20 -14.65
C ASP A 34 5.17 8.95 -15.06
N ASP A 35 3.93 9.11 -15.53
CA ASP A 35 3.06 8.00 -15.92
C ASP A 35 3.67 7.20 -17.09
N ASP A 36 4.37 7.87 -18.01
CA ASP A 36 5.09 7.22 -19.11
C ASP A 36 6.20 6.29 -18.60
N PHE A 37 6.87 6.66 -17.50
CA PHE A 37 7.86 5.80 -16.85
C PHE A 37 7.18 4.62 -16.14
N LEU A 38 6.10 4.87 -15.40
CA LEU A 38 5.35 3.84 -14.66
C LEU A 38 4.68 2.80 -15.57
N MET A 39 4.28 3.20 -16.79
CA MET A 39 3.64 2.35 -17.78
C MET A 39 4.61 1.80 -18.82
N SER A 40 5.89 2.18 -18.75
CA SER A 40 6.93 1.68 -19.63
C SER A 40 7.15 0.18 -19.39
N SER A 41 7.11 -0.60 -20.48
CA SER A 41 7.56 -2.01 -20.47
C SER A 41 9.07 -2.13 -20.67
N THR A 42 9.79 -1.02 -20.83
CA THR A 42 11.25 -0.98 -20.90
C THR A 42 11.79 -0.83 -19.48
N GLU A 43 12.23 -1.94 -18.91
CA GLU A 43 12.93 -1.96 -17.63
C GLU A 43 14.35 -1.38 -17.84
N GLY A 44 14.68 -0.29 -17.13
CA GLY A 44 16.08 0.15 -16.95
C GLY A 44 16.74 0.95 -18.09
N ASN A 45 16.01 1.74 -18.87
CA ASN A 45 16.64 2.81 -19.66
C ASN A 45 16.60 4.11 -18.86
N GLU A 46 17.62 4.30 -18.02
CA GLU A 46 17.99 5.58 -17.38
C GLU A 46 19.19 6.20 -18.11
#